data_AF-A0A6M0AUK6-F1
#
_entry.id   AF-A0A6M0AUK6-F1
#
_cell.length_a   1.000
_cell.length_b   1.000
_cell.length_c   1.000
_cell.angle_alpha   90.00
_cell.angle_beta   90.00
_cell.angle_gamma   90.00
#
_symmetry.space_group_name_H-M   'P 1'
#
loop_
_entity.id
_entity.type
_entity.pdbx_description
1 polymer ?
#
loop_
_entity_poly.entity_id
_entity_poly.type
_entity_poly.pdbx_seq_one_letter_code
_entity_poly.pdbx_strand_id
1 'polypeptide(L)'
;PTIVLPYLIDSNSFDGSRISTYHRSFQDLRWFGLHIGASFWTMAGFIILNYGVGSYWLGQGLNRCFHNPKATLINKQQSYWLTASLQAVILGFALNPQVKNWRGYTHGLEDNSQMLLVFNLVLFLALIAALSPHRQTLQDWARYRHQDRTFRKKGGVIADLIWGDKSPAVVAVAINCAIASAMLLPWILIWPANEYKIPALFALLLNSSIIMIYATVAQLMLLMKAKKRAAGAVITVGGLILLPPILFSIGSMDPYETPALWLFSAFHWTSLQHATASSVFLAIIGQSLALTLLNVQLGRQLRQAGESTTKALLSGKTQLPVTAD
;
A
#
# COMPACT_ATOMS: atom_id res chain seq x y z
N PRO A 1 9.32 19.54 30.46
CA PRO A 1 8.14 20.22 29.85
C PRO A 1 7.02 20.60 30.84
N THR A 2 7.32 20.68 32.14
CA THR A 2 6.31 20.75 33.23
C THR A 2 6.00 22.18 33.70
N ILE A 3 6.76 23.19 33.26
CA ILE A 3 6.63 24.57 33.76
C ILE A 3 5.99 25.51 32.73
N VAL A 4 6.12 25.22 31.44
CA VAL A 4 5.71 26.16 30.37
C VAL A 4 4.30 25.89 29.85
N LEU A 5 3.82 24.63 29.88
CA LEU A 5 2.50 24.28 29.37
C LEU A 5 1.31 24.88 30.16
N PRO A 6 1.33 24.99 31.51
CA PRO A 6 0.19 25.53 32.25
C PRO A 6 -0.07 27.01 31.94
N TYR A 7 0.97 27.78 31.60
CA TYR A 7 0.87 29.22 31.41
C TYR A 7 0.24 29.61 30.05
N LEU A 8 0.22 28.68 29.08
CA LEU A 8 -0.37 28.89 27.75
C LEU A 8 -1.82 28.40 27.66
N ILE A 9 -2.34 27.75 28.70
CA ILE A 9 -3.65 27.07 28.71
C ILE A 9 -4.73 27.89 29.45
N ASP A 10 -4.36 29.00 30.09
CA ASP A 10 -5.30 29.80 30.88
C ASP A 10 -6.26 30.66 30.03
N SER A 11 -6.12 30.68 28.70
CA SER A 11 -6.95 31.53 27.82
C SER A 11 -7.97 30.78 26.95
N ASN A 12 -7.98 29.46 26.92
CA ASN A 12 -8.95 28.70 26.14
C ASN A 12 -9.46 27.51 26.95
N SER A 13 -10.78 27.48 27.13
CA SER A 13 -11.60 26.49 27.83
C SER A 13 -11.41 25.05 27.32
N PHE A 14 -10.23 24.46 27.52
CA PHE A 14 -9.97 23.05 27.32
C PHE A 14 -10.10 22.33 28.65
N ASP A 15 -11.14 21.50 28.73
CA ASP A 15 -11.48 20.64 29.86
C ASP A 15 -10.25 19.82 30.32
N GLY A 16 -9.73 20.17 31.51
CA GLY A 16 -8.53 19.56 32.09
C GLY A 16 -8.65 18.05 32.34
N SER A 17 -9.88 17.52 32.40
CA SER A 17 -10.13 16.08 32.50
C SER A 17 -9.61 15.30 31.28
N ARG A 18 -9.70 15.90 30.08
CA ARG A 18 -9.19 15.30 28.84
C ARG A 18 -7.66 15.22 28.84
N ILE A 19 -6.99 16.28 29.29
CA ILE A 19 -5.52 16.36 29.35
C ILE A 19 -4.95 15.29 30.30
N SER A 20 -5.60 15.06 31.45
CA SER A 20 -5.19 14.02 32.40
C SER A 20 -5.30 12.59 31.83
N THR A 21 -6.35 12.35 31.03
CA THR A 21 -6.59 11.05 30.37
C THR A 21 -5.54 10.78 29.27
N TYR A 22 -5.16 11.79 28.49
CA TYR A 22 -4.08 11.66 27.51
C TYR A 22 -2.71 11.44 28.17
N HIS A 23 -2.44 12.11 29.30
CA HIS A 23 -1.16 11.95 30.01
C HIS A 23 -0.92 10.53 30.54
N ARG A 24 -1.95 9.86 31.08
CA ARG A 24 -1.87 8.43 31.45
C ARG A 24 -1.66 7.52 30.25
N SER A 25 -2.36 7.79 29.14
CA SER A 25 -2.28 6.97 27.91
C SER A 25 -0.87 6.91 27.31
N PHE A 26 -0.12 8.02 27.33
CA PHE A 26 1.26 8.04 26.82
C PHE A 26 2.26 7.29 27.71
N GLN A 27 2.06 7.27 29.03
CA GLN A 27 2.93 6.55 29.96
C GLN A 27 2.76 5.03 29.85
N ASP A 28 1.56 4.58 29.49
CA ASP A 28 1.22 3.17 29.26
C ASP A 28 1.54 2.68 27.84
N LEU A 29 2.16 3.53 27.00
CA LEU A 29 2.50 3.17 25.62
C LEU A 29 3.54 2.03 25.60
N ARG A 30 3.18 0.92 24.95
CA ARG A 30 4.07 -0.23 24.76
C ARG A 30 4.29 -0.53 23.28
N TRP A 31 5.48 -1.03 22.98
CA TRP A 31 5.90 -1.47 21.66
C TRP A 31 6.61 -2.83 21.79
N PHE A 32 6.07 -3.88 21.18
CA PHE A 32 6.47 -5.27 21.42
C PHE A 32 6.54 -5.64 22.92
N GLY A 33 5.60 -5.11 23.71
CA GLY A 33 5.56 -5.29 25.16
C GLY A 33 6.56 -4.43 25.96
N LEU A 34 7.50 -3.74 25.33
CA LEU A 34 8.40 -2.80 25.99
C LEU A 34 7.65 -1.51 26.35
N HIS A 35 7.69 -1.09 27.61
CA HIS A 35 7.11 0.17 28.06
C HIS A 35 7.94 1.37 27.59
N ILE A 36 7.64 1.87 26.40
CA ILE A 36 8.33 3.04 25.84
C ILE A 36 7.92 4.32 26.57
N GLY A 37 6.67 4.39 27.02
CA GLY A 37 6.11 5.54 27.74
C GLY A 37 6.60 5.72 29.19
N ALA A 38 7.21 4.70 29.79
CA ALA A 38 7.56 4.70 31.22
C ALA A 38 8.69 5.68 31.58
N SER A 39 9.55 6.02 30.62
CA SER A 39 10.65 6.96 30.83
C SER A 39 10.70 7.99 29.71
N PHE A 40 11.03 9.23 30.08
CA PHE A 40 11.29 10.28 29.10
C PHE A 40 12.37 9.88 28.10
N TRP A 41 13.43 9.18 28.55
CA TRP A 41 14.54 8.78 27.69
C TRP A 41 14.16 7.71 26.68
N THR A 42 13.35 6.72 27.08
CA THR A 42 12.86 5.68 26.16
C THR A 42 11.89 6.26 25.14
N MET A 43 11.01 7.17 25.58
CA MET A 43 10.07 7.86 24.71
C MET A 43 10.78 8.79 23.73
N ALA A 44 11.70 9.64 24.22
CA ALA A 44 12.48 10.55 23.39
C ALA A 44 13.36 9.79 22.39
N GLY A 45 14.05 8.73 22.83
CA GLY A 45 14.86 7.88 21.96
C GLY A 45 14.03 7.23 20.87
N PHE A 46 12.84 6.72 21.20
CA PHE A 46 11.93 6.13 20.22
C PHE A 46 11.41 7.16 19.20
N ILE A 47 11.04 8.36 19.64
CA ILE A 47 10.60 9.45 18.75
C ILE A 47 11.73 9.86 17.81
N ILE A 48 12.95 10.08 18.34
CA ILE A 48 14.12 10.47 17.54
C ILE A 48 14.45 9.39 16.51
N LEU A 49 14.38 8.11 16.89
CA LEU A 49 14.63 6.99 15.98
C LEU A 49 13.60 6.98 14.85
N ASN A 50 12.31 7.04 15.16
CA ASN A 50 11.25 7.03 14.14
C ASN A 50 11.33 8.26 13.23
N TYR A 51 11.62 9.43 13.81
CA TYR A 51 11.80 10.66 13.06
C TYR A 51 13.02 10.58 12.13
N GLY A 52 14.13 10.00 12.60
CA GLY A 52 15.33 9.78 11.81
C GLY A 52 15.10 8.82 10.66
N VAL A 53 14.42 7.68 10.91
CA VAL A 53 14.05 6.72 9.87
C VAL A 53 13.10 7.34 8.84
N GLY A 54 12.07 8.05 9.29
CA GLY A 54 11.14 8.75 8.40
C GLY A 54 11.82 9.82 7.55
N SER A 55 12.66 10.65 8.18
CA SER A 55 13.44 11.69 7.49
C SER A 55 14.42 11.10 6.49
N TYR A 56 15.05 9.97 6.81
CA TYR A 56 15.93 9.25 5.90
C TYR A 56 15.18 8.79 4.64
N TRP A 57 14.02 8.16 4.80
CA TRP A 57 13.23 7.69 3.65
C TRP A 57 12.70 8.85 2.79
N LEU A 58 12.23 9.93 3.42
CA LEU A 58 11.83 11.15 2.71
C LEU A 58 13.02 11.78 1.97
N GLY A 59 14.18 11.86 2.62
CA GLY A 59 15.41 12.38 2.03
C GLY A 59 15.88 11.58 0.82
N GLN A 60 15.80 10.24 0.88
CA GLN A 60 16.10 9.38 -0.25
C GLN A 60 15.19 9.66 -1.45
N GLY A 61 13.88 9.84 -1.21
CA GLY A 61 12.92 10.16 -2.26
C GLY A 61 13.17 11.52 -2.90
N LEU A 62 13.37 12.54 -2.06
CA LEU A 62 13.65 13.90 -2.50
C LEU A 62 14.94 13.97 -3.32
N ASN A 63 16.04 13.43 -2.80
CA ASN A 63 17.35 13.45 -3.47
C ASN A 63 17.27 12.85 -4.88
N ARG A 64 16.50 11.78 -5.05
CA ARG A 64 16.31 11.12 -6.34
C ARG A 64 15.48 11.95 -7.31
N CYS A 65 14.38 12.56 -6.86
CA CYS A 65 13.56 13.44 -7.70
C CYS A 65 14.28 14.74 -8.08
N PHE A 66 15.15 15.28 -7.20
CA PHE A 66 15.96 16.46 -7.52
C PHE A 66 16.95 16.20 -8.66
N HIS A 67 17.60 15.03 -8.68
CA HIS A 67 18.53 14.68 -9.75
C HIS A 67 17.82 14.25 -11.04
N ASN A 68 16.63 13.63 -10.94
CA ASN A 68 15.92 13.13 -12.11
C ASN A 68 14.40 13.25 -11.93
N PRO A 69 13.79 14.39 -12.33
CA PRO A 69 12.37 14.67 -12.08
C PRO A 69 11.40 13.73 -12.83
N LYS A 70 11.91 12.92 -13.77
CA LYS A 70 11.13 11.91 -14.50
C LYS A 70 11.28 10.50 -13.93
N ALA A 71 12.13 10.29 -12.93
CA ALA A 71 12.31 9.01 -12.26
C ALA A 71 11.21 8.78 -11.21
N THR A 72 11.02 7.52 -10.84
CA THR A 72 10.19 7.16 -9.68
C THR A 72 10.79 7.75 -8.40
N LEU A 73 9.92 8.10 -7.44
CA LEU A 73 10.31 8.74 -6.17
C LEU A 73 11.28 7.84 -5.41
N ILE A 74 11.00 6.53 -5.36
CA ILE A 74 11.78 5.54 -4.63
C ILE A 74 12.11 4.37 -5.58
N ASN A 75 13.23 3.69 -5.37
CA ASN A 75 13.55 2.46 -6.11
C ASN A 75 12.85 1.24 -5.49
N LYS A 76 12.78 0.12 -6.22
CA LYS A 76 12.04 -1.07 -5.75
C LYS A 76 12.62 -1.66 -4.45
N GLN A 77 13.95 -1.74 -4.35
CA GLN A 77 14.62 -2.27 -3.15
C GLN A 77 14.36 -1.41 -1.90
N GLN A 78 14.41 -0.09 -2.04
CA GLN A 78 14.12 0.88 -0.99
C GLN A 78 12.67 0.75 -0.54
N SER A 79 11.72 0.51 -1.45
CA SER A 79 10.33 0.24 -1.05
C SER A 79 10.21 -1.02 -0.18
N TYR A 80 10.94 -2.10 -0.49
CA TYR A 80 10.90 -3.33 0.31
C TYR A 80 11.37 -3.09 1.74
N TRP A 81 12.46 -2.34 1.91
CA TRP A 81 12.97 -1.95 3.22
C TRP A 81 12.07 -0.96 3.94
N LEU A 82 11.51 0.01 3.23
CA LEU A 82 10.54 0.97 3.77
C LEU A 82 9.32 0.22 4.34
N THR A 83 8.74 -0.69 3.55
CA THR A 83 7.59 -1.52 3.95
C THR A 83 7.93 -2.36 5.17
N ALA A 84 9.07 -3.06 5.18
CA ALA A 84 9.49 -3.84 6.33
C ALA A 84 9.67 -2.97 7.59
N SER A 85 10.27 -1.77 7.45
CA SER A 85 10.51 -0.86 8.58
C SER A 85 9.21 -0.30 9.16
N LEU A 86 8.28 0.16 8.31
CA LEU A 86 6.98 0.67 8.75
C LEU A 86 6.11 -0.45 9.34
N GLN A 87 6.12 -1.63 8.72
CA GLN A 87 5.40 -2.78 9.22
C GLN A 87 5.91 -3.20 10.60
N ALA A 88 7.23 -3.18 10.83
CA ALA A 88 7.81 -3.48 12.15
C ALA A 88 7.35 -2.48 13.21
N VAL A 89 7.33 -1.19 12.88
CA VAL A 89 6.89 -0.13 13.82
C VAL A 89 5.42 -0.34 14.19
N ILE A 90 4.53 -0.46 13.21
CA ILE A 90 3.08 -0.54 13.45
C ILE A 90 2.71 -1.87 14.09
N LEU A 91 3.33 -2.98 13.67
CA LEU A 91 3.12 -4.29 14.30
C LEU A 91 3.55 -4.29 15.77
N GLY A 92 4.63 -3.58 16.12
CA GLY A 92 5.05 -3.47 17.52
C GLY A 92 4.00 -2.80 18.40
N PHE A 93 3.23 -1.85 17.88
CA PHE A 93 2.09 -1.26 18.59
C PHE A 93 0.87 -2.18 18.63
N ALA A 94 0.60 -2.92 17.55
CA ALA A 94 -0.50 -3.89 17.50
C ALA A 94 -0.27 -5.09 18.46
N LEU A 95 0.98 -5.41 18.77
CA LEU A 95 1.40 -6.43 19.72
C LEU A 95 1.36 -5.95 21.19
N ASN A 96 0.54 -4.95 21.52
CA ASN A 96 0.47 -4.41 22.86
C ASN A 96 -0.55 -5.18 23.73
N PRO A 97 -0.12 -5.89 24.79
CA PRO A 97 -1.03 -6.36 25.82
C PRO A 97 -1.47 -5.16 26.68
N GLN A 98 -2.38 -4.34 26.15
CA GLN A 98 -3.03 -3.30 26.95
C GLN A 98 -3.85 -3.90 28.11
N VAL A 99 -4.16 -5.20 28.04
CA VAL A 99 -4.84 -5.95 29.09
C VAL A 99 -3.84 -6.82 29.84
N LYS A 100 -3.76 -6.66 31.17
CA LYS A 100 -2.93 -7.48 32.07
C LYS A 100 -3.11 -8.99 31.84
N ASN A 101 -4.28 -9.38 31.32
CA ASN A 101 -4.60 -10.72 30.83
C ASN A 101 -4.79 -10.72 29.31
N TRP A 102 -3.70 -10.88 28.55
CA TRP A 102 -3.73 -11.07 27.08
C TRP A 102 -4.70 -12.20 26.64
N ARG A 103 -4.84 -13.24 27.47
CA ARG A 103 -5.79 -14.35 27.24
C ARG A 103 -7.27 -13.95 27.40
N GLY A 104 -7.56 -12.86 28.10
CA GLY A 104 -8.92 -12.36 28.35
C GLY A 104 -9.37 -11.27 27.38
N TYR A 105 -8.48 -10.75 26.53
CA TYR A 105 -8.79 -9.74 25.52
C TYR A 105 -8.79 -10.35 24.12
N THR A 106 -9.74 -11.27 23.90
CA THR A 106 -9.79 -12.09 22.69
C THR A 106 -10.10 -11.27 21.44
N HIS A 107 -10.90 -10.20 21.56
CA HIS A 107 -11.23 -9.24 20.50
C HIS A 107 -10.06 -8.35 20.04
N GLY A 108 -8.95 -8.30 20.77
CA GLY A 108 -7.83 -7.41 20.43
C GLY A 108 -7.16 -7.68 19.08
N LEU A 109 -7.23 -8.92 18.57
CA LEU A 109 -6.74 -9.23 17.23
C LEU A 109 -7.55 -8.49 16.18
N GLU A 110 -8.86 -8.44 16.37
CA GLU A 110 -9.79 -7.85 15.42
C GLU A 110 -9.61 -6.33 15.38
N ASP A 111 -9.74 -5.66 16.52
CA ASP A 111 -9.62 -4.19 16.62
C ASP A 111 -8.28 -3.71 16.05
N ASN A 112 -7.17 -4.35 16.43
CA ASN A 112 -5.84 -3.98 15.98
C ASN A 112 -5.63 -4.33 14.50
N SER A 113 -6.21 -5.43 14.00
CA SER A 113 -6.11 -5.81 12.60
C SER A 113 -6.79 -4.79 11.69
N GLN A 114 -7.94 -4.24 12.09
CA GLN A 114 -8.63 -3.22 11.29
C GLN A 114 -7.73 -1.98 11.11
N MET A 115 -7.14 -1.47 12.19
CA MET A 115 -6.21 -0.34 12.10
C MET A 115 -4.97 -0.66 11.26
N LEU A 116 -4.39 -1.86 11.42
CA LEU A 116 -3.26 -2.30 10.62
C LEU A 116 -3.58 -2.35 9.12
N LEU A 117 -4.77 -2.83 8.75
CA LEU A 117 -5.21 -2.88 7.35
C LEU A 117 -5.40 -1.47 6.77
N VAL A 118 -5.93 -0.53 7.56
CA VAL A 118 -6.02 0.89 7.15
C VAL A 118 -4.63 1.48 6.91
N PHE A 119 -3.69 1.28 7.83
CA PHE A 119 -2.31 1.75 7.63
C PHE A 119 -1.65 1.10 6.43
N ASN A 120 -1.87 -0.20 6.21
CA ASN A 120 -1.40 -0.89 5.02
C ASN A 120 -2.00 -0.27 3.76
N LEU A 121 -3.31 -0.05 3.70
CA LEU A 121 -3.95 0.59 2.56
C LEU A 121 -3.30 1.93 2.24
N VAL A 122 -3.11 2.80 3.24
CA VAL A 122 -2.45 4.11 3.07
C VAL A 122 -1.01 3.98 2.59
N LEU A 123 -0.23 3.08 3.20
CA LEU A 123 1.14 2.79 2.80
C LEU A 123 1.20 2.33 1.34
N PHE A 124 0.36 1.39 0.95
CA PHE A 124 0.34 0.87 -0.40
C PHE A 124 -0.13 1.89 -1.43
N LEU A 125 -1.06 2.79 -1.09
CA LEU A 125 -1.41 3.91 -1.96
C LEU A 125 -0.23 4.85 -2.19
N ALA A 126 0.52 5.17 -1.12
CA ALA A 126 1.75 5.95 -1.23
C ALA A 126 2.81 5.23 -2.07
N LEU A 127 2.99 3.92 -1.89
CA LEU A 127 3.91 3.10 -2.68
C LEU A 127 3.50 3.02 -4.15
N ILE A 128 2.22 2.84 -4.45
CA ILE A 128 1.70 2.84 -5.82
C ILE A 128 2.04 4.18 -6.48
N ALA A 129 1.81 5.31 -5.79
CA ALA A 129 2.15 6.63 -6.31
C ALA A 129 3.68 6.82 -6.49
N ALA A 130 4.49 6.35 -5.54
CA ALA A 130 5.93 6.52 -5.52
C ALA A 130 6.68 5.62 -6.52
N LEU A 131 6.18 4.40 -6.76
CA LEU A 131 6.83 3.38 -7.58
C LEU A 131 6.32 3.34 -9.02
N SER A 132 5.12 3.84 -9.32
CA SER A 132 4.52 3.66 -10.64
C SER A 132 5.22 4.51 -11.71
N PRO A 133 5.94 3.89 -12.67
CA PRO A 133 6.59 4.62 -13.73
C PRO A 133 5.56 5.21 -14.70
N HIS A 134 5.92 6.34 -15.27
CA HIS A 134 5.12 7.01 -16.28
C HIS A 134 5.18 6.29 -17.63
N ARG A 135 4.21 6.58 -18.52
CA ARG A 135 4.09 5.91 -19.83
C ARG A 135 5.38 5.87 -20.65
N GLN A 136 6.14 6.98 -20.74
CA GLN A 136 7.34 7.04 -21.56
C GLN A 136 8.39 6.03 -21.11
N THR A 137 8.70 6.03 -19.81
CA THR A 137 9.61 5.05 -19.18
C THR A 137 9.16 3.61 -19.45
N LEU A 138 7.86 3.36 -19.37
CA LEU A 138 7.30 2.02 -19.56
C LEU A 138 7.29 1.57 -21.03
N GLN A 139 7.13 2.51 -21.97
CA GLN A 139 7.26 2.25 -23.40
C GLN A 139 8.70 1.93 -23.78
N ASP A 140 9.65 2.71 -23.26
CA ASP A 140 11.08 2.47 -23.49
C ASP A 140 11.48 1.10 -22.92
N TRP A 141 11.00 0.77 -21.72
CA TRP A 141 11.16 -0.55 -21.13
C TRP A 141 10.58 -1.65 -22.03
N ALA A 142 9.33 -1.53 -22.46
CA ALA A 142 8.67 -2.54 -23.31
C ALA A 142 9.40 -2.76 -24.64
N ARG A 143 10.03 -1.71 -25.18
CA ARG A 143 10.84 -1.76 -26.41
C ARG A 143 12.19 -2.43 -26.21
N TYR A 144 12.95 -2.00 -25.20
CA TYR A 144 14.36 -2.38 -25.05
C TYR A 144 14.58 -3.61 -24.18
N ARG A 145 13.56 -4.13 -23.48
CA ARG A 145 13.66 -5.33 -22.62
C ARG A 145 14.26 -6.56 -23.32
N HIS A 146 14.17 -6.64 -24.65
CA HIS A 146 14.71 -7.74 -25.45
C HIS A 146 16.14 -7.51 -25.94
N GLN A 147 16.60 -6.26 -26.01
CA GLN A 147 17.89 -5.88 -26.59
C GLN A 147 18.99 -5.69 -25.55
N ASP A 148 18.61 -5.47 -24.31
CA ASP A 148 19.53 -5.06 -23.26
C ASP A 148 20.31 -6.28 -22.74
N ARG A 149 21.57 -6.41 -23.22
CA ARG A 149 22.45 -7.58 -23.02
C ARG A 149 22.75 -7.88 -21.55
N THR A 150 22.64 -6.88 -20.70
CA THR A 150 22.76 -6.96 -19.24
C THR A 150 21.69 -7.85 -18.63
N PHE A 151 20.47 -7.85 -19.19
CA PHE A 151 19.33 -8.64 -18.72
C PHE A 151 19.41 -10.12 -19.12
N ARG A 152 20.05 -10.43 -20.24
CA ARG A 152 20.26 -11.80 -20.70
C ARG A 152 21.24 -12.58 -19.80
N LYS A 153 22.12 -11.88 -19.07
CA LYS A 153 23.12 -12.48 -18.16
C LYS A 153 22.73 -12.48 -16.67
N LYS A 154 21.72 -11.69 -16.24
CA LYS A 154 21.33 -11.52 -14.81
C LYS A 154 19.86 -11.92 -14.52
N GLY A 155 19.38 -13.03 -15.07
CA GLY A 155 18.08 -13.61 -14.66
C GLY A 155 16.83 -13.16 -15.42
N GLY A 156 16.98 -12.49 -16.57
CA GLY A 156 15.89 -12.25 -17.53
C GLY A 156 14.82 -11.25 -17.08
N VAL A 157 13.62 -11.34 -17.69
CA VAL A 157 12.50 -10.39 -17.52
C VAL A 157 11.98 -10.35 -16.07
N ILE A 158 12.05 -11.48 -15.35
CA ILE A 158 11.57 -11.58 -13.96
C ILE A 158 12.48 -10.78 -13.03
N ALA A 159 13.80 -10.94 -13.15
CA ALA A 159 14.75 -10.17 -12.34
C ALA A 159 14.58 -8.66 -12.55
N ASP A 160 14.28 -8.23 -13.77
CA ASP A 160 13.98 -6.83 -14.09
C ASP A 160 12.65 -6.34 -13.51
N LEU A 161 11.62 -7.19 -13.45
CA LEU A 161 10.36 -6.87 -12.77
C LEU A 161 10.55 -6.66 -11.27
N ILE A 162 11.46 -7.40 -10.65
CA ILE A 162 11.75 -7.35 -9.21
C ILE A 162 12.65 -6.16 -8.86
N TRP A 163 13.70 -5.93 -9.65
CA TRP A 163 14.77 -4.99 -9.30
C TRP A 163 14.83 -3.74 -10.19
N GLY A 164 14.23 -3.78 -11.38
CA GLY A 164 14.33 -2.72 -12.37
C GLY A 164 13.42 -1.54 -12.09
N ASP A 165 13.98 -0.33 -12.07
CA ASP A 165 13.25 0.92 -11.82
C ASP A 165 12.33 1.34 -12.98
N LYS A 166 12.55 0.81 -14.18
CA LYS A 166 11.80 1.18 -15.39
C LYS A 166 10.63 0.22 -15.70
N SER A 167 10.59 -0.93 -15.04
CA SER A 167 9.60 -1.97 -15.26
C SER A 167 8.31 -1.70 -14.47
N PRO A 168 7.17 -2.31 -14.84
CA PRO A 168 5.88 -2.06 -14.18
C PRO A 168 5.97 -2.18 -12.65
N ALA A 169 5.24 -1.31 -11.93
CA ALA A 169 5.28 -1.30 -10.47
C ALA A 169 4.49 -2.44 -9.82
N VAL A 170 3.56 -3.07 -10.56
CA VAL A 170 2.65 -4.10 -10.03
C VAL A 170 3.40 -5.23 -9.31
N VAL A 171 4.52 -5.71 -9.85
CA VAL A 171 5.32 -6.77 -9.19
C VAL A 171 6.06 -6.27 -7.95
N ALA A 172 6.55 -5.04 -7.96
CA ALA A 172 7.15 -4.46 -6.76
C ALA A 172 6.11 -4.28 -5.65
N VAL A 173 4.90 -3.85 -5.99
CA VAL A 173 3.79 -3.77 -5.04
C VAL A 173 3.43 -5.15 -4.51
N ALA A 174 3.40 -6.19 -5.37
CA ALA A 174 3.17 -7.58 -4.95
C ALA A 174 4.20 -8.07 -3.92
N ILE A 175 5.49 -7.75 -4.12
CA ILE A 175 6.56 -8.14 -3.20
C ILE A 175 6.45 -7.36 -1.88
N ASN A 176 6.19 -6.05 -1.94
CA ASN A 176 5.90 -5.28 -0.72
C ASN A 176 4.70 -5.87 0.04
N CYS A 177 3.64 -6.28 -0.67
CA CYS A 177 2.48 -6.94 -0.10
C CYS A 177 2.84 -8.27 0.54
N ALA A 178 3.67 -9.08 -0.12
CA ALA A 178 4.16 -10.34 0.43
C ALA A 178 4.99 -10.13 1.70
N ILE A 179 5.84 -9.09 1.74
CA ILE A 179 6.61 -8.72 2.94
C ILE A 179 5.67 -8.34 4.08
N ALA A 180 4.72 -7.44 3.84
CA ALA A 180 3.74 -7.02 4.84
C ALA A 180 2.94 -8.22 5.38
N SER A 181 2.43 -9.07 4.48
CA SER A 181 1.70 -10.29 4.84
C SER A 181 2.56 -11.29 5.60
N ALA A 182 3.83 -11.48 5.22
CA ALA A 182 4.76 -12.38 5.91
C ALA A 182 5.07 -11.92 7.35
N MET A 183 5.03 -10.62 7.62
CA MET A 183 5.19 -10.09 8.98
C MET A 183 3.91 -10.19 9.82
N LEU A 184 2.74 -10.02 9.20
CA LEU A 184 1.45 -10.12 9.87
C LEU A 184 1.01 -11.56 10.15
N LEU A 185 1.35 -12.49 9.27
CA LEU A 185 0.89 -13.88 9.35
C LEU A 185 1.33 -14.58 10.65
N PRO A 186 2.61 -14.52 11.09
CA PRO A 186 3.02 -15.10 12.37
C PRO A 186 2.24 -14.52 13.56
N TRP A 187 1.97 -13.22 13.55
CA TRP A 187 1.21 -12.56 14.61
C TRP A 187 -0.23 -13.10 14.70
N ILE A 188 -0.90 -13.24 13.55
CA ILE A 188 -2.25 -13.82 13.47
C ILE A 188 -2.24 -15.28 13.97
N LEU A 189 -1.26 -16.09 13.54
CA LEU A 189 -1.20 -17.52 13.88
C LEU A 189 -0.93 -17.78 15.37
N ILE A 190 -0.07 -16.97 15.99
CA ILE A 190 0.30 -17.08 17.41
C ILE A 190 -0.83 -16.58 18.33
N TRP A 191 -1.83 -15.86 17.82
CA TRP A 191 -2.93 -15.35 18.63
C TRP A 191 -3.66 -16.47 19.40
N PRO A 192 -4.05 -16.30 20.67
CA PRO A 192 -4.65 -17.40 21.43
C PRO A 192 -6.07 -17.79 20.98
N ALA A 193 -6.88 -16.80 20.58
CA ALA A 193 -8.29 -17.01 20.26
C ALA A 193 -8.47 -17.47 18.79
N ASN A 194 -8.88 -18.72 18.60
CA ASN A 194 -9.03 -19.30 17.26
C ASN A 194 -10.20 -18.70 16.45
N GLU A 195 -11.23 -18.19 17.12
CA GLU A 195 -12.42 -17.60 16.48
C GLU A 195 -12.10 -16.38 15.61
N TYR A 196 -11.09 -15.59 15.96
CA TYR A 196 -10.67 -14.40 15.20
C TYR A 196 -9.59 -14.67 14.15
N LYS A 197 -8.95 -15.85 14.16
CA LYS A 197 -7.84 -16.16 13.24
C LYS A 197 -8.30 -16.25 11.80
N ILE A 198 -9.37 -17.01 11.56
CA ILE A 198 -9.87 -17.26 10.21
C ILE A 198 -10.36 -15.95 9.56
N PRO A 199 -11.18 -15.11 10.24
CA PRO A 199 -11.50 -13.78 9.73
C PRO A 199 -10.25 -12.92 9.47
N ALA A 200 -9.28 -12.85 10.40
CA ALA A 200 -8.07 -12.06 10.19
C ALA A 200 -7.25 -12.51 8.97
N LEU A 201 -7.16 -13.83 8.71
CA LEU A 201 -6.50 -14.38 7.52
C LEU A 201 -7.24 -14.00 6.23
N PHE A 202 -8.57 -14.08 6.22
CA PHE A 202 -9.36 -13.64 5.08
C PHE A 202 -9.27 -12.13 4.86
N ALA A 203 -9.26 -11.33 5.93
CA ALA A 203 -9.07 -9.89 5.85
C ALA A 203 -7.72 -9.54 5.21
N LEU A 204 -6.64 -10.23 5.62
CA LEU A 204 -5.32 -10.05 5.04
C LEU A 204 -5.27 -10.39 3.54
N LEU A 205 -5.94 -11.49 3.15
CA LEU A 205 -6.00 -11.94 1.75
C LEU A 205 -6.83 -10.98 0.87
N LEU A 206 -7.99 -10.54 1.34
CA LEU A 206 -8.84 -9.57 0.65
C LEU A 206 -8.13 -8.23 0.49
N ASN A 207 -7.49 -7.74 1.56
CA ASN A 207 -6.72 -6.49 1.52
C ASN A 207 -5.58 -6.56 0.51
N SER A 208 -4.82 -7.66 0.52
CA SER A 208 -3.74 -7.90 -0.45
C SER A 208 -4.26 -7.88 -1.88
N SER A 209 -5.40 -8.53 -2.13
CA SER A 209 -6.03 -8.62 -3.44
C SER A 209 -6.51 -7.26 -3.94
N ILE A 210 -7.16 -6.47 -3.08
CA ILE A 210 -7.61 -5.11 -3.39
C ILE A 210 -6.44 -4.17 -3.69
N ILE A 211 -5.38 -4.21 -2.88
CA ILE A 211 -4.15 -3.42 -3.14
C ILE A 211 -3.57 -3.75 -4.52
N MET A 212 -3.54 -5.04 -4.89
CA MET A 212 -3.06 -5.48 -6.19
C MET A 212 -3.95 -5.01 -7.34
N ILE A 213 -5.28 -4.98 -7.14
CA ILE A 213 -6.21 -4.40 -8.11
C ILE A 213 -5.93 -2.91 -8.27
N TYR A 214 -5.78 -2.15 -7.19
CA TYR A 214 -5.49 -0.71 -7.23
C TYR A 214 -4.15 -0.42 -7.91
N ALA A 215 -3.10 -1.19 -7.62
CA ALA A 215 -1.81 -1.06 -8.28
C ALA A 215 -1.92 -1.30 -9.79
N THR A 216 -2.68 -2.32 -10.20
CA THR A 216 -2.85 -2.66 -11.62
C THR A 216 -3.67 -1.60 -12.35
N VAL A 217 -4.77 -1.11 -11.74
CA VAL A 217 -5.60 -0.02 -12.28
C VAL A 217 -4.81 1.28 -12.40
N ALA A 218 -4.05 1.65 -11.36
CA ALA A 218 -3.17 2.82 -11.40
C ALA A 218 -2.16 2.73 -12.55
N GLN A 219 -1.51 1.57 -12.70
CA GLN A 219 -0.54 1.34 -13.77
C GLN A 219 -1.17 1.42 -15.18
N LEU A 220 -2.37 0.88 -15.34
CA LEU A 220 -3.15 0.98 -16.58
C LEU A 220 -3.52 2.44 -16.91
N MET A 221 -3.99 3.20 -15.92
CA MET A 221 -4.32 4.62 -16.09
C MET A 221 -3.08 5.44 -16.49
N LEU A 222 -1.93 5.14 -15.90
CA LEU A 222 -0.65 5.78 -16.26
C LEU A 222 -0.15 5.39 -17.66
N LEU A 223 -0.62 4.29 -18.24
CA LEU A 223 -0.31 3.88 -19.60
C LEU A 223 -1.17 4.57 -20.67
N MET A 224 -2.33 5.12 -20.28
CA MET A 224 -3.25 5.76 -21.21
C MET A 224 -2.61 6.99 -21.90
N LYS A 225 -3.08 7.24 -23.12
CA LYS A 225 -2.70 8.41 -23.94
C LYS A 225 -3.45 9.69 -23.50
N ALA A 226 -3.50 9.96 -22.20
CA ALA A 226 -4.17 11.15 -21.65
C ALA A 226 -3.14 12.19 -21.16
N LYS A 227 -3.42 13.48 -21.40
CA LYS A 227 -2.56 14.59 -20.96
C LYS A 227 -2.40 14.64 -19.43
N LYS A 228 -3.48 14.37 -18.69
CA LYS A 228 -3.52 14.37 -17.21
C LYS A 228 -3.66 12.95 -16.62
N ARG A 229 -2.94 11.98 -17.17
CA ARG A 229 -3.04 10.56 -16.75
C ARG A 229 -2.77 10.30 -15.27
N ALA A 230 -1.89 11.08 -14.62
CA ALA A 230 -1.64 10.95 -13.18
C ALA A 230 -2.88 11.35 -12.37
N ALA A 231 -3.53 12.47 -12.73
CA ALA A 231 -4.80 12.85 -12.13
C ALA A 231 -5.90 11.80 -12.42
N GLY A 232 -5.92 11.23 -13.63
CA GLY A 232 -6.83 10.14 -13.98
C GLY A 232 -6.63 8.90 -13.10
N ALA A 233 -5.39 8.51 -12.83
CA ALA A 233 -5.07 7.40 -11.92
C ALA A 233 -5.56 7.69 -10.49
N VAL A 234 -5.28 8.90 -9.98
CA VAL A 234 -5.74 9.34 -8.64
C VAL A 234 -7.26 9.33 -8.54
N ILE A 235 -7.96 9.92 -9.52
CA ILE A 235 -9.43 9.97 -9.53
C ILE A 235 -10.02 8.56 -9.61
N THR A 236 -9.43 7.69 -10.44
CA THR A 236 -9.95 6.33 -10.61
C THR A 236 -9.74 5.51 -9.35
N VAL A 237 -8.53 5.45 -8.82
CA VAL A 237 -8.24 4.68 -7.60
C VAL A 237 -8.98 5.26 -6.39
N GLY A 238 -8.99 6.58 -6.25
CA GLY A 238 -9.78 7.27 -5.22
C GLY A 238 -11.28 6.99 -5.36
N GLY A 239 -11.79 6.95 -6.60
CA GLY A 239 -13.15 6.53 -6.90
C GLY A 239 -13.43 5.10 -6.49
N LEU A 240 -12.55 4.14 -6.79
CA LEU A 240 -12.70 2.74 -6.36
C LEU A 240 -12.70 2.57 -4.83
N ILE A 241 -12.09 3.49 -4.08
CA ILE A 241 -12.05 3.47 -2.62
C ILE A 241 -13.30 4.15 -2.04
N LEU A 242 -13.65 5.33 -2.54
CA LEU A 242 -14.67 6.19 -1.94
C LEU A 242 -16.07 5.97 -2.51
N LEU A 243 -16.22 5.62 -3.79
CA LEU A 243 -17.55 5.43 -4.39
C LEU A 243 -18.32 4.27 -3.77
N PRO A 244 -17.75 3.07 -3.52
CA PRO A 244 -18.52 1.98 -2.92
C PRO A 244 -19.19 2.36 -1.59
N PRO A 245 -18.48 2.87 -0.56
CA PRO A 245 -19.14 3.22 0.70
C PRO A 245 -20.14 4.37 0.54
N ILE A 246 -19.91 5.34 -0.35
CA ILE A 246 -20.87 6.42 -0.63
C ILE A 246 -22.17 5.86 -1.24
N LEU A 247 -22.06 4.99 -2.24
CA LEU A 247 -23.21 4.37 -2.90
C LEU A 247 -23.98 3.45 -1.94
N PHE A 248 -23.26 2.69 -1.11
CA PHE A 248 -23.88 1.84 -0.10
C PHE A 248 -24.61 2.67 0.96
N SER A 249 -24.02 3.76 1.42
CA SER A 249 -24.67 4.67 2.37
C SER A 249 -25.94 5.32 1.80
N ILE A 250 -25.92 5.75 0.53
CA ILE A 250 -27.11 6.30 -0.14
C ILE A 250 -28.20 5.23 -0.31
N GLY A 251 -27.80 3.98 -0.55
CA GLY A 251 -28.71 2.85 -0.70
C GLY A 251 -29.17 2.20 0.61
N SER A 252 -28.81 2.77 1.77
CA SER A 252 -29.03 2.16 3.10
C SER A 252 -28.51 0.73 3.21
N MET A 253 -27.42 0.41 2.51
CA MET A 253 -26.79 -0.91 2.49
C MET A 253 -25.72 -0.97 3.57
N ASP A 254 -26.13 -1.32 4.78
CA ASP A 254 -25.21 -1.38 5.91
C ASP A 254 -24.30 -2.62 5.85
N PRO A 255 -23.06 -2.53 6.39
CA PRO A 255 -22.11 -3.65 6.46
C PRO A 255 -22.66 -4.88 7.20
N TYR A 256 -23.64 -4.68 8.08
CA TYR A 256 -24.28 -5.71 8.89
C TYR A 256 -25.36 -6.48 8.11
N GLU A 257 -26.16 -5.77 7.31
CA GLU A 257 -27.29 -6.34 6.58
C GLU A 257 -26.86 -6.88 5.20
N THR A 258 -25.87 -6.25 4.57
CA THR A 258 -25.41 -6.58 3.22
C THR A 258 -23.90 -6.84 3.14
N PRO A 259 -23.35 -7.70 4.02
CA PRO A 259 -21.91 -7.84 4.21
C PRO A 259 -21.15 -8.25 2.95
N ALA A 260 -21.80 -9.01 2.06
CA ALA A 260 -21.21 -9.55 0.83
C ALA A 260 -20.73 -8.46 -0.14
N LEU A 261 -21.45 -7.34 -0.26
CA LEU A 261 -21.07 -6.24 -1.16
C LEU A 261 -19.87 -5.47 -0.63
N TRP A 262 -19.82 -5.29 0.69
CA TRP A 262 -18.72 -4.60 1.38
C TRP A 262 -17.38 -5.32 1.27
N LEU A 263 -17.38 -6.65 1.05
CA LEU A 263 -16.16 -7.44 0.85
C LEU A 263 -15.36 -7.04 -0.40
N PHE A 264 -16.00 -6.39 -1.39
CA PHE A 264 -15.34 -5.86 -2.59
C PHE A 264 -14.83 -4.43 -2.42
N SER A 265 -15.17 -3.77 -1.31
CA SER A 265 -14.77 -2.39 -1.03
C SER A 265 -13.42 -2.33 -0.33
N ALA A 266 -12.80 -1.15 -0.35
CA ALA A 266 -11.61 -0.87 0.44
C ALA A 266 -11.83 -1.11 1.95
N PHE A 267 -13.08 -1.09 2.42
CA PHE A 267 -13.46 -1.17 3.84
C PHE A 267 -14.00 -2.55 4.22
N HIS A 268 -13.58 -3.62 3.52
CA HIS A 268 -14.08 -4.99 3.72
C HIS A 268 -13.95 -5.53 5.16
N TRP A 269 -13.08 -4.96 5.99
CA TRP A 269 -12.91 -5.36 7.38
C TRP A 269 -14.14 -5.08 8.26
N THR A 270 -14.99 -4.11 7.90
CA THR A 270 -16.20 -3.77 8.69
C THR A 270 -17.31 -4.81 8.53
N SER A 271 -17.34 -5.53 7.41
CA SER A 271 -18.39 -6.51 7.11
C SER A 271 -17.99 -7.96 7.35
N LEU A 272 -16.70 -8.24 7.53
CA LEU A 272 -16.17 -9.61 7.50
C LEU A 272 -16.72 -10.51 8.60
N GLN A 273 -17.03 -9.94 9.77
CA GLN A 273 -17.62 -10.70 10.88
C GLN A 273 -19.06 -11.15 10.63
N HIS A 274 -19.78 -10.37 9.82
CA HIS A 274 -21.18 -10.57 9.49
C HIS A 274 -21.33 -11.36 8.18
N ALA A 275 -20.23 -11.51 7.43
CA ALA A 275 -20.18 -12.22 6.17
C ALA A 275 -20.23 -13.74 6.36
N THR A 276 -21.03 -14.42 5.54
CA THR A 276 -21.00 -15.88 5.46
C THR A 276 -19.73 -16.36 4.76
N ALA A 277 -19.23 -17.55 5.11
CA ALA A 277 -18.04 -18.10 4.47
C ALA A 277 -18.17 -18.18 2.93
N SER A 278 -19.35 -18.51 2.41
CA SER A 278 -19.62 -18.56 0.96
C SER A 278 -19.44 -17.19 0.30
N SER A 279 -19.90 -16.11 0.94
CA SER A 279 -19.72 -14.75 0.43
C SER A 279 -18.25 -14.33 0.39
N VAL A 280 -17.46 -14.73 1.40
CA VAL A 280 -16.01 -14.49 1.44
C VAL A 280 -15.29 -15.23 0.33
N PHE A 281 -15.60 -16.52 0.11
CA PHE A 281 -15.02 -17.28 -0.99
C PHE A 281 -15.37 -16.69 -2.35
N LEU A 282 -16.64 -16.27 -2.54
CA LEU A 282 -17.07 -15.62 -3.78
C LEU A 282 -16.34 -14.30 -3.99
N ALA A 283 -16.14 -13.50 -2.95
CA ALA A 283 -15.36 -12.27 -3.02
C ALA A 283 -13.91 -12.54 -3.43
N ILE A 284 -13.26 -13.54 -2.84
CA ILE A 284 -11.89 -13.95 -3.21
C ILE A 284 -11.82 -14.38 -4.68
N ILE A 285 -12.75 -15.21 -5.14
CA ILE A 285 -12.82 -15.66 -6.54
C ILE A 285 -13.03 -14.47 -7.48
N GLY A 286 -13.99 -13.59 -7.15
CA GLY A 286 -14.29 -12.40 -7.94
C GLY A 286 -13.11 -11.43 -8.04
N GLN A 287 -12.43 -11.15 -6.93
CA GLN A 287 -11.24 -10.31 -6.89
C GLN A 287 -10.07 -10.96 -7.65
N SER A 288 -9.89 -12.28 -7.52
CA SER A 288 -8.85 -13.02 -8.26
C SER A 288 -9.08 -13.00 -9.77
N LEU A 289 -10.33 -13.16 -10.20
CA LEU A 289 -10.73 -13.06 -11.60
C LEU A 289 -10.49 -11.65 -12.13
N ALA A 290 -10.94 -10.62 -11.40
CA ALA A 290 -10.72 -9.22 -11.77
C ALA A 290 -9.23 -8.90 -11.90
N LEU A 291 -8.42 -9.32 -10.93
CA LEU A 291 -6.97 -9.14 -10.95
C LEU A 291 -6.32 -9.81 -12.15
N THR A 292 -6.74 -11.03 -12.49
CA THR A 292 -6.24 -11.77 -13.65
C THR A 292 -6.57 -11.03 -14.95
N LEU A 293 -7.81 -10.59 -15.12
CA LEU A 293 -8.25 -9.84 -16.30
C LEU A 293 -7.48 -8.51 -16.45
N LEU A 294 -7.30 -7.77 -15.36
CA LEU A 294 -6.55 -6.52 -15.35
C LEU A 294 -5.07 -6.74 -15.72
N ASN A 295 -4.44 -7.80 -15.21
CA ASN A 295 -3.05 -8.13 -15.56
C ASN A 295 -2.90 -8.56 -17.03
N VAL A 296 -3.87 -9.32 -17.57
CA VAL A 296 -3.91 -9.65 -19.00
C VAL A 296 -4.04 -8.38 -19.85
N GLN A 297 -4.92 -7.44 -19.45
CA GLN A 297 -5.09 -6.17 -20.14
C GLN A 297 -3.81 -5.32 -20.08
N LEU A 298 -3.15 -5.27 -18.93
CA LEU A 298 -1.86 -4.58 -18.76
C LEU A 298 -0.80 -5.16 -19.70
N GLY A 299 -0.66 -6.48 -19.74
CA GLY A 299 0.26 -7.17 -20.65
C GLY A 299 -0.02 -6.86 -22.13
N ARG A 300 -1.30 -6.86 -22.52
CA ARG A 300 -1.72 -6.49 -23.90
C ARG A 300 -1.35 -5.06 -24.25
N GLN A 301 -1.63 -4.09 -23.36
CA GLN A 301 -1.30 -2.68 -23.60
C GLN A 301 0.22 -2.44 -23.68
N LEU A 302 1.00 -3.10 -22.82
CA LEU A 302 2.47 -3.02 -22.85
C LEU A 302 3.02 -3.51 -24.20
N ARG A 303 2.51 -4.65 -24.70
CA ARG A 303 2.93 -5.20 -25.98
C ARG A 303 2.60 -4.26 -27.15
N GLN A 304 1.37 -3.75 -27.21
CA GLN A 304 0.95 -2.79 -28.24
C GLN A 304 1.79 -1.51 -28.21
N ALA A 305 2.15 -1.05 -27.01
CA ALA A 305 2.94 0.16 -26.84
C ALA A 305 4.36 0.03 -27.40
N GLY A 306 4.97 -1.15 -27.34
CA GLY A 306 6.27 -1.44 -27.95
C GLY A 306 6.23 -1.66 -29.47
N GLU A 307 5.15 -2.27 -29.98
CA GLU A 307 4.99 -2.53 -31.42
C GLU A 307 4.70 -1.25 -32.22
N SER A 308 3.85 -0.35 -31.71
CA SER A 308 3.39 0.85 -32.43
C SER A 308 4.50 1.80 -32.87
N THR A 309 5.53 2.01 -32.04
CA THR A 309 6.69 2.85 -32.38
C THR A 309 7.68 2.16 -33.30
N THR A 310 7.80 0.83 -33.20
CA THR A 310 8.66 0.05 -34.10
C THR A 310 8.08 0.05 -35.51
N LYS A 311 6.75 -0.13 -35.63
CA LYS A 311 6.03 -0.02 -36.91
C LYS A 311 6.13 1.39 -37.50
N ALA A 312 5.96 2.44 -36.70
CA ALA A 312 6.11 3.83 -37.16
C ALA A 312 7.54 4.16 -37.66
N LEU A 313 8.57 3.63 -37.01
CA LEU A 313 9.96 3.80 -37.44
C LEU A 313 10.29 3.01 -38.72
N LEU A 314 9.76 1.78 -38.84
CA LEU A 314 9.94 0.97 -40.05
C LEU A 314 9.17 1.53 -41.24
N SER A 315 7.97 2.07 -41.04
CA SER A 315 7.19 2.74 -42.11
C SER A 315 7.80 4.08 -42.51
N GLY A 316 8.39 4.82 -41.58
CA GLY A 316 9.12 6.07 -41.89
C GLY A 316 10.42 5.84 -42.67
N LYS A 317 11.08 4.69 -42.46
CA LYS A 317 12.29 4.31 -43.22
C LYS A 317 12.01 3.87 -44.66
N THR A 318 10.74 3.58 -44.98
CA THR A 318 10.30 3.27 -46.35
C THR A 318 10.04 4.52 -47.21
N GLN A 319 10.08 5.71 -46.61
CA GLN A 319 9.91 7.01 -47.30
C GLN A 319 11.24 7.76 -47.44
N LEU A 320 12.31 7.08 -47.87
CA LEU A 320 13.41 7.81 -48.48
C LEU A 320 12.91 8.30 -49.85
N PRO A 321 12.92 9.62 -50.14
CA PRO A 321 12.68 10.06 -51.49
C PRO A 321 13.80 9.48 -52.34
N VAL A 322 13.43 8.70 -53.35
CA VAL A 322 14.28 8.46 -54.50
C VAL A 322 14.49 9.84 -55.10
N THR A 323 15.59 10.51 -54.72
CA THR A 323 16.13 11.59 -55.52
C THR A 323 16.65 10.92 -56.79
N ALA A 324 15.80 10.89 -57.80
CA ALA A 324 16.24 10.89 -59.18
C ALA A 324 16.92 12.24 -59.41
N ASP A 325 18.24 12.21 -59.54
CA ASP A 325 19.03 12.89 -60.58
C ASP A 325 20.52 12.65 -60.30
#